data_AF-A0A022VS88-F1
#
_entry.id   AF-A0A022VS88-F1
#
_cell.length_a   1.000
_cell.length_b   1.000
_cell.length_c   1.000
_cell.angle_alpha   90.00
_cell.angle_beta   90.00
_cell.angle_gamma   90.00
#
_symmetry.space_group_name_H-M   'P 1'
#
loop_
_entity.id
_entity.type
_entity.pdbx_description
1 polymer ?
#
loop_
_entity_poly.entity_id
_entity_poly.type
_entity_poly.pdbx_seq_one_letter_code
_entity_poly.pdbx_strand_id
1 'polypeptide(L)'
;MAAIPSSFTSKKEKILRDLSVPEEDYTDLSPKGSVDVAIIPLIRDINRLPGLVTTSSCAGRISVFVERGKGGKAQADITAPGSERALDGRENASSEDKPGHDKRIRTEYVNKFVPKGGKGSGTWQFVSHDPLIFDGESTDKSLHELFGLKPSRTAISSSRKGEIQLVKFKFEPMILHIMAASLSHAQPVLAAASNAGFRESGLQGLRCLEDPEACPIVAVRSSGLGLESIIGYIENDGLPEATARSFVAEEYMQLLVQISNERFAINTERMERFRAKLLHLVSRQGLGNPTMQWEDPIARRARKRAEGLERSKAAKEAQRLENLTSVTEDDMIFGVNTLDI
;
A
#
# COMPACT_ATOMS: atom_id res chain seq x y z
N MET A 1 18.46 -10.64 20.12
CA MET A 1 18.07 -10.20 18.76
C MET A 1 18.97 -10.89 17.75
N ALA A 2 18.49 -11.20 16.55
CA ALA A 2 19.37 -11.71 15.49
C ALA A 2 20.41 -10.62 15.14
N ALA A 3 21.65 -11.02 14.86
CA ALA A 3 22.68 -10.08 14.43
C ALA A 3 22.24 -9.36 13.15
N ILE A 4 22.56 -8.08 13.04
CA ILE A 4 22.29 -7.28 11.84
C ILE A 4 23.49 -7.43 10.91
N PRO A 5 23.32 -7.95 9.67
CA PRO A 5 24.42 -8.09 8.74
C PRO A 5 25.02 -6.73 8.35
N SER A 6 26.33 -6.68 8.15
CA SER A 6 27.01 -5.49 7.61
C SER A 6 26.48 -5.14 6.21
N SER A 7 26.17 -6.17 5.40
CA SER A 7 25.55 -6.04 4.08
C SER A 7 24.21 -5.27 4.13
N PHE A 8 23.39 -5.48 5.16
CA PHE A 8 22.17 -4.71 5.39
C PHE A 8 22.47 -3.27 5.81
N THR A 9 23.42 -3.08 6.73
CA THR A 9 23.79 -1.75 7.24
C THR A 9 24.23 -0.83 6.10
N SER A 10 25.10 -1.31 5.21
CA SER A 10 25.54 -0.55 4.02
C SER A 10 24.38 -0.23 3.07
N LYS A 11 23.44 -1.17 2.87
CA LYS A 11 22.24 -0.94 2.04
C LYS A 11 21.34 0.14 2.66
N LYS A 12 21.11 0.06 3.98
CA LYS A 12 20.31 1.01 4.73
C LYS A 12 20.92 2.42 4.66
N GLU A 13 22.21 2.56 4.89
CA GLU A 13 22.91 3.85 4.77
C GLU A 13 22.81 4.45 3.36
N LYS A 14 22.91 3.61 2.32
CA LYS A 14 22.68 4.05 0.94
C LYS A 14 21.25 4.57 0.76
N ILE A 15 20.24 3.79 1.14
CA ILE A 15 18.84 4.18 1.00
C ILE A 15 18.53 5.46 1.79
N LEU A 16 19.05 5.59 3.02
CA LEU A 16 18.84 6.79 3.83
C LEU A 16 19.50 8.02 3.22
N ARG A 17 20.68 7.88 2.59
CA ARG A 17 21.30 8.97 1.83
C ARG A 17 20.40 9.38 0.66
N ASP A 18 19.90 8.41 -0.10
CA ASP A 18 19.00 8.66 -1.22
C ASP A 18 17.68 9.35 -0.76
N LEU A 19 17.16 8.99 0.41
CA LEU A 19 15.96 9.61 1.03
C LEU A 19 16.22 10.99 1.68
N SER A 20 17.48 11.33 1.95
CA SER A 20 17.86 12.58 2.65
C SER A 20 18.17 13.74 1.71
N VAL A 21 18.09 13.50 0.40
CA VAL A 21 18.25 14.51 -0.64
C VAL A 21 17.10 15.54 -0.52
N PRO A 22 17.36 16.86 -0.69
CA PRO A 22 16.31 17.89 -0.66
C PRO A 22 15.14 17.55 -1.60
N GLU A 23 13.91 17.97 -1.27
CA GLU A 23 12.71 17.69 -2.08
C GLU A 23 12.84 18.10 -3.55
N GLU A 24 13.69 19.09 -3.85
CA GLU A 24 14.00 19.59 -5.20
C GLU A 24 14.76 18.58 -6.07
N ASP A 25 15.52 17.67 -5.45
CA ASP A 25 16.38 16.67 -6.10
C ASP A 25 15.92 15.22 -5.79
N TYR A 26 14.89 15.05 -4.95
CA TYR A 26 14.34 13.75 -4.59
C TYR A 26 13.26 13.34 -5.61
N THR A 27 13.57 12.38 -6.49
CA THR A 27 12.59 11.83 -7.45
C THR A 27 11.90 10.59 -6.87
N ASP A 28 10.75 10.77 -6.21
CA ASP A 28 9.92 9.62 -5.85
C ASP A 28 9.39 8.92 -7.12
N LEU A 29 9.31 7.59 -7.10
CA LEU A 29 8.67 6.79 -8.16
C LEU A 29 7.12 6.91 -8.12
N SER A 30 6.60 7.62 -7.10
CA SER A 30 5.21 8.07 -7.05
C SER A 30 4.95 9.14 -8.12
N PRO A 31 3.75 9.19 -8.74
CA PRO A 31 3.38 10.22 -9.73
C PRO A 31 3.55 11.67 -9.25
N LYS A 32 3.58 11.89 -7.93
CA LYS A 32 3.78 13.20 -7.30
C LYS A 32 5.24 13.68 -7.35
N GLY A 33 6.20 12.78 -7.53
CA GLY A 33 7.64 13.11 -7.52
C GLY A 33 8.22 13.45 -6.14
N SER A 34 7.40 13.59 -5.09
CA SER A 34 7.83 13.89 -3.71
C SER A 34 7.16 12.94 -2.70
N VAL A 35 7.79 12.76 -1.53
CA VAL A 35 7.22 11.95 -0.43
C VAL A 35 5.98 12.63 0.14
N ASP A 36 4.91 11.87 0.37
CA ASP A 36 3.73 12.41 1.02
C ASP A 36 4.00 12.83 2.47
N VAL A 37 3.70 14.08 2.80
CA VAL A 37 3.91 14.65 4.14
C VAL A 37 3.27 13.80 5.23
N ALA A 38 2.07 13.25 4.97
CA ALA A 38 1.33 12.44 5.93
C ALA A 38 2.04 11.14 6.34
N ILE A 39 2.94 10.57 5.52
CA ILE A 39 3.66 9.32 5.83
C ILE A 39 5.07 9.57 6.40
N ILE A 40 5.58 10.80 6.35
CA ILE A 40 6.92 11.15 6.84
C ILE A 40 7.16 10.72 8.30
N PRO A 41 6.25 10.97 9.26
CA PRO A 41 6.47 10.55 10.65
C PRO A 41 6.66 9.04 10.78
N LEU A 42 5.87 8.25 10.05
CA LEU A 42 5.95 6.79 10.02
C LEU A 42 7.30 6.33 9.42
N ILE A 43 7.68 6.89 8.28
CA ILE A 43 8.96 6.58 7.62
C ILE A 43 10.14 6.86 8.56
N ARG A 44 10.15 8.05 9.18
CA ARG A 44 11.21 8.47 10.10
C ARG A 44 11.35 7.49 11.27
N ASP A 45 10.24 7.09 11.88
CA ASP A 45 10.28 6.18 13.02
C ASP A 45 10.70 4.76 12.64
N ILE A 46 10.26 4.25 11.48
CA ILE A 46 10.73 2.94 10.98
C ILE A 46 12.22 2.98 10.71
N ASN A 47 12.71 4.03 10.06
CA ASN A 47 14.12 4.16 9.66
C ASN A 47 15.07 4.32 10.86
N ARG A 48 14.58 4.79 12.01
CA ARG A 48 15.34 4.80 13.28
C ARG A 48 15.55 3.39 13.85
N LEU A 49 14.76 2.40 13.47
CA LEU A 49 14.89 1.03 13.97
C LEU A 49 16.08 0.33 13.29
N PRO A 50 17.09 -0.17 14.02
CA PRO A 50 18.35 -0.65 13.43
C PRO A 50 18.17 -1.66 12.31
N GLY A 51 17.27 -2.64 12.47
CA GLY A 51 17.06 -3.74 11.53
C GLY A 51 16.03 -3.49 10.42
N LEU A 52 15.56 -2.25 10.23
CA LEU A 52 14.54 -1.89 9.22
C LEU A 52 14.92 -0.65 8.42
N VAL A 53 14.48 -0.58 7.17
CA VAL A 53 14.53 0.61 6.32
C VAL A 53 13.38 0.62 5.30
N THR A 54 12.77 1.77 5.06
CA THR A 54 11.74 1.95 4.03
C THR A 54 12.37 2.16 2.65
N THR A 55 11.85 1.51 1.60
CA THR A 55 12.37 1.66 0.23
C THR A 55 11.41 2.37 -0.74
N SER A 56 10.11 2.35 -0.46
CA SER A 56 9.10 3.11 -1.20
C SER A 56 7.82 3.21 -0.37
N SER A 57 7.10 4.31 -0.54
CA SER A 57 5.97 4.70 0.30
C SER A 57 4.94 5.52 -0.46
N CYS A 58 3.67 5.40 -0.10
CA CYS A 58 2.59 6.28 -0.50
C CYS A 58 1.61 6.37 0.68
N ALA A 59 1.19 7.58 1.07
CA ALA A 59 0.27 7.74 2.20
C ALA A 59 -1.16 7.32 1.87
N GLY A 60 -1.52 7.30 0.60
CA GLY A 60 -2.86 7.10 0.09
C GLY A 60 -3.25 8.25 -0.85
N ARG A 61 -4.16 8.01 -1.79
CA ARG A 61 -4.52 9.00 -2.80
C ARG A 61 -5.90 8.79 -3.41
N ILE A 62 -6.50 9.89 -3.84
CA ILE A 62 -7.57 9.95 -4.83
C ILE A 62 -6.95 10.20 -6.20
N SER A 63 -7.52 9.61 -7.23
CA SER A 63 -7.04 9.83 -8.59
C SER A 63 -8.10 9.57 -9.64
N VAL A 64 -7.92 10.21 -10.79
CA VAL A 64 -8.67 9.93 -12.02
C VAL A 64 -7.69 9.42 -13.07
N PHE A 65 -7.95 8.22 -13.58
CA PHE A 65 -7.03 7.48 -14.44
C PHE A 65 -7.74 7.03 -15.72
N VAL A 66 -7.08 7.25 -16.86
CA VAL A 66 -7.54 6.80 -18.18
C VAL A 66 -6.84 5.51 -18.56
N GLU A 67 -7.60 4.47 -18.86
CA GLU A 67 -7.02 3.23 -19.38
C GLU A 67 -6.71 3.34 -20.88
N ARG A 68 -5.55 2.84 -21.33
CA ARG A 68 -5.30 2.61 -22.75
C ARG A 68 -6.11 1.41 -23.25
N GLY A 69 -6.68 1.55 -24.44
CA GLY A 69 -7.14 0.40 -25.22
C GLY A 69 -5.97 -0.50 -25.65
N LYS A 70 -6.26 -1.78 -25.84
CA LYS A 70 -5.38 -2.87 -26.32
C LYS A 70 -4.69 -2.58 -27.66
N GLY A 71 -5.04 -1.53 -28.39
CA GLY A 71 -4.47 -1.17 -29.71
C GLY A 71 -3.35 -0.11 -29.72
N GLY A 72 -3.08 0.58 -28.61
CA GLY A 72 -2.09 1.66 -28.60
C GLY A 72 -0.65 1.14 -28.57
N LYS A 73 -0.02 0.92 -29.74
CA LYS A 73 1.45 0.92 -29.81
C LYS A 73 1.91 2.27 -29.25
N ALA A 74 2.90 2.29 -28.35
CA ALA A 74 3.57 3.53 -27.99
C ALA A 74 4.18 4.09 -29.28
N GLN A 75 3.59 5.14 -29.83
CA GLN A 75 4.14 5.84 -30.98
C GLN A 75 5.27 6.71 -30.45
N ALA A 76 6.48 6.16 -30.49
CA ALA A 76 7.68 6.97 -30.45
C ALA A 76 7.83 7.56 -31.85
N ASP A 77 7.64 8.86 -31.99
CA ASP A 77 8.05 9.58 -33.20
C ASP A 77 9.58 9.55 -33.25
N ILE A 78 10.12 8.66 -34.10
CA ILE A 78 11.52 8.64 -34.48
C ILE A 78 11.62 9.28 -35.86
N THR A 79 11.85 10.59 -35.89
CA THR A 79 12.48 11.27 -37.03
C THR A 79 13.87 11.69 -36.60
N ALA A 80 14.83 10.78 -36.70
CA ALA A 80 16.22 11.17 -36.95
C ALA A 80 16.99 10.03 -37.65
N PRO A 81 17.88 10.36 -38.60
CA PRO A 81 18.58 9.39 -39.43
C PRO A 81 19.86 8.87 -38.73
N GLY A 82 20.16 7.60 -38.98
CA GLY A 82 21.52 7.15 -39.31
C GLY A 82 22.59 7.18 -38.22
N SER A 83 22.74 6.01 -37.57
CA SER A 83 24.00 5.24 -37.35
C SER A 83 25.23 5.91 -36.75
N GLU A 84 25.86 5.22 -35.77
CA GLU A 84 27.25 4.73 -35.79
C GLU A 84 27.28 3.46 -34.90
N ARG A 85 27.38 2.21 -35.42
CA ARG A 85 28.59 1.49 -35.90
C ARG A 85 29.86 1.82 -35.13
N ALA A 86 30.31 0.82 -34.37
CA ALA A 86 31.62 0.79 -33.74
C ALA A 86 32.73 0.98 -34.78
N LEU A 87 33.71 1.80 -34.39
CA LEU A 87 34.92 2.15 -35.12
C LEU A 87 35.89 0.96 -35.25
N ASP A 88 36.41 0.78 -36.45
CA ASP A 88 37.77 0.31 -36.72
C ASP A 88 38.57 1.51 -37.26
N GLY A 89 39.69 1.85 -36.60
CA GLY A 89 40.95 2.31 -37.23
C GLY A 89 41.11 3.74 -37.79
N ARG A 90 42.10 4.44 -37.17
CA ARG A 90 43.12 5.37 -37.74
C ARG A 90 42.92 6.91 -37.66
N GLU A 91 43.76 7.50 -36.79
CA GLU A 91 44.70 8.64 -36.97
C GLU A 91 44.29 9.89 -37.80
N ASN A 92 44.19 11.07 -37.16
CA ASN A 92 45.22 12.14 -37.12
C ASN A 92 44.69 13.56 -36.78
N ALA A 93 45.47 14.25 -35.92
CA ALA A 93 45.84 15.68 -35.90
C ALA A 93 44.84 16.85 -35.66
N SER A 94 45.09 17.54 -34.52
CA SER A 94 45.32 18.98 -34.27
C SER A 94 44.23 20.08 -34.35
N SER A 95 44.21 20.88 -33.25
CA SER A 95 43.98 22.35 -33.09
C SER A 95 42.60 22.93 -33.50
N GLU A 96 42.01 23.97 -32.92
CA GLU A 96 42.19 24.87 -31.77
C GLU A 96 40.86 25.68 -31.67
N ASP A 97 40.64 26.35 -30.54
CA ASP A 97 39.79 27.54 -30.32
C ASP A 97 38.27 27.49 -30.03
N LYS A 98 37.93 28.22 -28.95
CA LYS A 98 36.61 28.63 -28.41
C LYS A 98 36.18 29.96 -29.11
N PRO A 99 35.06 30.70 -28.80
CA PRO A 99 34.05 30.58 -27.72
C PRO A 99 32.57 30.90 -28.11
N GLY A 100 31.61 30.77 -27.17
CA GLY A 100 30.32 31.50 -27.22
C GLY A 100 29.09 30.85 -26.55
N HIS A 101 28.64 31.46 -25.43
CA HIS A 101 27.28 31.62 -24.84
C HIS A 101 26.05 30.99 -25.55
N ASP A 102 24.91 30.62 -24.94
CA ASP A 102 24.34 30.66 -23.57
C ASP A 102 23.07 29.75 -23.56
N LYS A 103 22.73 29.24 -22.38
CA LYS A 103 21.46 28.64 -21.86
C LYS A 103 20.33 28.24 -22.82
N ARG A 104 19.85 27.00 -22.65
CA ARG A 104 18.55 26.69 -21.99
C ARG A 104 18.35 25.17 -21.80
N ILE A 105 17.93 24.86 -20.57
CA ILE A 105 17.40 23.62 -19.96
C ILE A 105 17.07 22.50 -20.95
N ARG A 106 17.80 21.39 -20.82
CA ARG A 106 17.62 20.14 -21.57
C ARG A 106 17.47 19.02 -20.55
N THR A 107 16.24 18.63 -20.27
CA THR A 107 15.94 17.42 -19.49
C THR A 107 15.51 16.33 -20.46
N GLU A 108 16.50 15.69 -21.05
CA GLU A 108 16.35 14.39 -21.70
C GLU A 108 16.36 13.32 -20.61
N TYR A 109 15.33 12.48 -20.51
CA TYR A 109 15.51 11.12 -19.99
C TYR A 109 14.67 10.10 -20.75
N VAL A 110 15.39 9.07 -21.19
CA VAL A 110 14.99 7.98 -22.07
C VAL A 110 14.52 6.76 -21.24
N ASN A 111 13.49 6.11 -21.77
CA ASN A 111 12.76 4.92 -21.31
C ASN A 111 13.52 3.82 -20.55
N LYS A 112 12.81 3.13 -19.63
CA LYS A 112 12.93 1.67 -19.45
C LYS A 112 11.70 1.01 -18.79
N PHE A 113 11.07 0.13 -19.58
CA PHE A 113 10.32 -1.09 -19.25
C PHE A 113 9.06 -1.02 -18.34
N VAL A 114 7.87 -1.26 -18.93
CA VAL A 114 6.64 -1.61 -18.22
C VAL A 114 6.10 -2.97 -18.72
N PRO A 115 5.91 -3.99 -17.85
CA PRO A 115 5.21 -5.21 -18.19
C PRO A 115 3.72 -4.94 -18.44
N LYS A 116 3.18 -5.48 -19.53
CA LYS A 116 1.73 -5.43 -19.82
C LYS A 116 0.96 -6.13 -18.69
N GLY A 117 0.23 -5.36 -17.89
CA GLY A 117 -0.60 -5.86 -16.78
C GLY A 117 -0.24 -5.34 -15.37
N GLY A 118 0.75 -4.46 -15.25
CA GLY A 118 1.02 -3.67 -14.02
C GLY A 118 1.26 -2.21 -14.39
N LYS A 119 1.02 -1.28 -13.45
CA LYS A 119 1.26 0.19 -13.55
C LYS A 119 1.95 0.64 -14.86
N GLY A 120 1.19 1.14 -15.83
CA GLY A 120 1.76 1.88 -16.97
C GLY A 120 1.11 1.71 -18.35
N SER A 121 -0.18 1.41 -18.43
CA SER A 121 -0.93 1.53 -19.69
C SER A 121 -2.09 2.52 -19.56
N GLY A 122 -1.81 3.71 -19.04
CA GLY A 122 -2.83 4.74 -18.89
C GLY A 122 -2.27 6.05 -18.35
N THR A 123 -3.06 7.11 -18.39
CA THR A 123 -2.67 8.47 -18.01
C THR A 123 -3.47 8.96 -16.81
N TRP A 124 -2.77 9.59 -15.86
CA TRP A 124 -3.41 10.28 -14.74
C TRP A 124 -3.95 11.62 -15.25
N GLN A 125 -5.25 11.87 -15.05
CA GLN A 125 -5.83 13.20 -15.26
C GLN A 125 -5.86 14.02 -13.97
N PHE A 126 -6.01 13.34 -12.84
CA PHE A 126 -6.07 13.97 -11.53
C PHE A 126 -5.42 13.06 -10.49
N VAL A 127 -4.71 13.65 -9.53
CA VAL A 127 -4.18 12.96 -8.34
C VAL A 127 -4.22 13.93 -7.16
N SER A 128 -4.74 13.47 -6.02
CA SER A 128 -4.62 14.14 -4.73
C SER A 128 -4.18 13.14 -3.68
N HIS A 129 -3.25 13.54 -2.82
CA HIS A 129 -2.82 12.76 -1.65
C HIS A 129 -3.52 13.19 -0.36
N ASP A 130 -4.39 14.20 -0.46
CA ASP A 130 -5.17 14.75 0.64
C ASP A 130 -6.68 14.57 0.38
N PRO A 131 -7.50 14.49 1.44
CA PRO A 131 -8.95 14.51 1.32
C PRO A 131 -9.43 15.74 0.54
N LEU A 132 -10.44 15.56 -0.32
CA LEU A 132 -11.03 16.67 -1.07
C LEU A 132 -12.22 17.22 -0.27
N ILE A 133 -12.06 18.38 0.35
CA ILE A 133 -13.10 18.99 1.19
C ILE A 133 -14.03 19.84 0.30
N PHE A 134 -15.33 19.60 0.43
CA PHE A 134 -16.39 20.39 -0.21
C PHE A 134 -17.29 20.90 0.92
N ASP A 135 -17.22 22.20 1.18
CA ASP A 135 -18.00 22.90 2.20
C ASP A 135 -19.37 23.39 1.68
N GLY A 136 -19.69 23.12 0.41
CA GLY A 136 -20.97 23.51 -0.20
C GLY A 136 -21.10 25.02 -0.47
N GLU A 137 -20.10 25.82 -0.08
CA GLU A 137 -20.02 27.25 -0.37
C GLU A 137 -18.91 27.48 -1.41
N SER A 138 -19.33 27.64 -2.68
CA SER A 138 -18.51 28.24 -3.74
C SER A 138 -17.12 27.65 -3.98
N THR A 139 -17.06 26.39 -4.44
CA THR A 139 -16.02 26.04 -5.41
C THR A 139 -16.44 26.57 -6.78
N ASP A 140 -15.67 27.50 -7.35
CA ASP A 140 -15.91 28.06 -8.71
C ASP A 140 -15.93 26.98 -9.83
N LYS A 141 -15.55 25.73 -9.53
CA LYS A 141 -15.45 24.63 -10.48
C LYS A 141 -16.24 23.40 -10.01
N SER A 142 -16.90 22.73 -10.95
CA SER A 142 -17.55 21.43 -10.72
C SER A 142 -16.52 20.31 -10.52
N LEU A 143 -16.93 19.18 -9.93
CA LEU A 143 -16.09 17.98 -9.83
C LEU A 143 -15.71 17.44 -11.21
N HIS A 144 -16.62 17.57 -12.19
CA HIS A 144 -16.30 17.28 -13.58
C HIS A 144 -15.08 18.06 -14.06
N GLU A 145 -15.09 19.38 -13.88
CA GLU A 145 -13.97 20.25 -14.28
C GLU A 145 -12.70 19.95 -13.47
N LEU A 146 -12.82 19.75 -12.16
CA LEU A 146 -11.70 19.37 -11.28
C LEU A 146 -11.01 18.08 -11.77
N PHE A 147 -11.80 17.13 -12.26
CA PHE A 147 -11.33 15.84 -12.76
C PHE A 147 -10.97 15.85 -14.25
N GLY A 148 -11.02 17.00 -14.93
CA GLY A 148 -10.70 17.11 -16.36
C GLY A 148 -11.76 16.52 -17.29
N LEU A 149 -12.98 16.35 -16.81
CA LEU A 149 -14.10 15.72 -17.52
C LEU A 149 -15.09 16.75 -18.05
N LYS A 150 -15.67 16.47 -19.22
CA LYS A 150 -16.84 17.18 -19.74
C LYS A 150 -18.09 16.32 -19.53
N PRO A 151 -19.17 16.82 -18.90
CA PRO A 151 -20.42 16.09 -18.80
C PRO A 151 -20.94 15.70 -20.18
N SER A 152 -21.30 14.43 -20.37
CA SER A 152 -21.98 13.96 -21.58
C SER A 152 -23.48 13.99 -21.36
N ARG A 153 -24.19 14.77 -22.19
CA ARG A 153 -25.66 14.80 -22.24
C ARG A 153 -26.23 13.87 -23.31
N THR A 154 -25.37 13.24 -24.09
CA THR A 154 -25.76 12.41 -25.24
C THR A 154 -25.58 10.94 -24.94
N ALA A 155 -26.55 10.13 -25.37
CA ALA A 155 -26.47 8.68 -25.31
C ALA A 155 -25.18 8.20 -26.00
N ILE A 156 -24.56 7.17 -25.41
CA ILE A 156 -23.42 6.48 -26.01
C ILE A 156 -23.84 6.00 -27.41
N SER A 157 -23.23 6.57 -28.45
CA SER A 157 -23.50 6.15 -29.82
C SER A 157 -23.19 4.66 -29.99
N SER A 158 -24.14 3.91 -30.57
CA SER A 158 -24.00 2.49 -30.87
C SER A 158 -23.06 2.22 -32.06
N SER A 159 -22.71 3.25 -32.83
CA SER A 159 -21.87 3.16 -34.03
C SER A 159 -20.40 3.52 -33.78
N ARG A 160 -19.86 3.20 -32.60
CA ARG A 160 -18.44 3.42 -32.30
C ARG A 160 -17.54 2.42 -33.03
N LYS A 161 -16.58 2.92 -33.81
CA LYS A 161 -15.43 2.14 -34.31
C LYS A 161 -14.28 2.29 -33.32
N GLY A 162 -13.79 1.18 -32.78
CA GLY A 162 -12.63 1.16 -31.87
C GLY A 162 -12.97 0.71 -30.45
N GLU A 163 -11.94 0.60 -29.61
CA GLU A 163 -12.07 0.17 -28.22
C GLU A 163 -12.42 1.35 -27.31
N ILE A 164 -13.31 1.11 -26.34
CA ILE A 164 -13.69 2.14 -25.36
C ILE A 164 -12.58 2.26 -24.33
N GLN A 165 -11.97 3.45 -24.24
CA GLN A 165 -11.05 3.78 -23.16
C GLN A 165 -11.85 4.35 -21.99
N LEU A 166 -11.72 3.73 -20.83
CA LEU A 166 -12.48 4.10 -19.64
C LEU A 166 -11.72 5.12 -18.81
N VAL A 167 -12.46 6.04 -18.20
CA VAL A 167 -11.97 6.95 -17.17
C VAL A 167 -12.46 6.47 -15.82
N LYS A 168 -11.52 6.23 -14.91
CA LYS A 168 -11.76 5.60 -13.61
C LYS A 168 -11.40 6.55 -12.48
N PHE A 169 -12.32 6.71 -11.55
CA PHE A 169 -12.05 7.27 -10.24
C PHE A 169 -11.49 6.19 -9.32
N LYS A 170 -10.41 6.50 -8.58
CA LYS A 170 -9.80 5.54 -7.66
C LYS A 170 -9.45 6.20 -6.33
N PHE A 171 -9.73 5.49 -5.24
CA PHE A 171 -9.04 5.68 -3.96
C PHE A 171 -8.08 4.51 -3.76
N GLU A 172 -6.80 4.81 -3.57
CA GLU A 172 -5.76 3.83 -3.27
C GLU A 172 -5.20 4.12 -1.88
N PRO A 173 -5.30 3.19 -0.91
CA PRO A 173 -4.82 3.41 0.45
C PRO A 173 -3.29 3.36 0.54
N MET A 174 -2.77 3.55 1.74
CA MET A 174 -1.34 3.51 2.02
C MET A 174 -0.70 2.19 1.52
N ILE A 175 0.48 2.33 0.92
CA ILE A 175 1.38 1.22 0.61
C ILE A 175 2.79 1.57 1.06
N LEU A 176 3.46 0.60 1.69
CA LEU A 176 4.81 0.78 2.20
C LEU A 176 5.65 -0.48 1.95
N HIS A 177 6.86 -0.31 1.45
CA HIS A 177 7.84 -1.39 1.36
C HIS A 177 8.93 -1.18 2.40
N ILE A 178 9.10 -2.17 3.27
CA ILE A 178 10.07 -2.16 4.36
C ILE A 178 11.05 -3.30 4.13
N MET A 179 12.32 -2.96 3.85
CA MET A 179 13.41 -3.91 3.86
C MET A 179 13.83 -4.17 5.31
N ALA A 180 13.96 -5.45 5.66
CA ALA A 180 14.39 -5.90 6.98
C ALA A 180 15.74 -6.60 6.90
N ALA A 181 16.52 -6.52 7.97
CA ALA A 181 17.83 -7.15 8.07
C ALA A 181 17.77 -8.69 8.06
N SER A 182 16.64 -9.26 8.49
CA SER A 182 16.40 -10.70 8.49
C SER A 182 14.91 -11.00 8.67
N LEU A 183 14.52 -12.28 8.59
CA LEU A 183 13.15 -12.73 8.86
C LEU A 183 12.67 -12.39 10.29
N SER A 184 13.56 -12.43 11.28
CA SER A 184 13.21 -12.08 12.66
C SER A 184 12.89 -10.58 12.82
N HIS A 185 13.54 -9.72 12.03
CA HIS A 185 13.21 -8.30 11.96
C HIS A 185 11.95 -8.02 11.11
N ALA A 186 11.67 -8.85 10.11
CA ALA A 186 10.45 -8.75 9.29
C ALA A 186 9.17 -9.18 10.05
N GLN A 187 9.29 -10.15 10.96
CA GLN A 187 8.17 -10.68 11.74
C GLN A 187 7.34 -9.61 12.50
N PRO A 188 7.93 -8.68 13.30
CA PRO A 188 7.16 -7.65 13.99
C PRO A 188 6.45 -6.71 13.03
N VAL A 189 7.00 -6.46 11.84
CA VAL A 189 6.35 -5.68 10.79
C VAL A 189 5.08 -6.36 10.29
N LEU A 190 5.18 -7.65 9.93
CA LEU A 190 4.02 -8.43 9.48
C LEU A 190 2.95 -8.56 10.57
N ALA A 191 3.37 -8.78 11.82
CA ALA A 191 2.47 -8.85 12.96
C ALA A 191 1.75 -7.51 13.19
N ALA A 192 2.48 -6.39 13.19
CA ALA A 192 1.89 -5.06 13.32
C ALA A 192 0.91 -4.77 12.17
N ALA A 193 1.29 -5.08 10.92
CA ALA A 193 0.47 -4.87 9.74
C ALA A 193 -0.87 -5.62 9.83
N SER A 194 -0.84 -6.91 10.15
CA SER A 194 -2.04 -7.74 10.31
C SER A 194 -2.97 -7.22 11.40
N ASN A 195 -2.41 -6.81 12.56
CA ASN A 195 -3.18 -6.24 13.67
C ASN A 195 -3.74 -4.84 13.37
N ALA A 196 -3.10 -4.10 12.47
CA ALA A 196 -3.54 -2.78 12.03
C ALA A 196 -4.54 -2.81 10.86
N GLY A 197 -4.90 -3.99 10.35
CA GLY A 197 -5.87 -4.15 9.27
C GLY A 197 -5.27 -4.15 7.86
N PHE A 198 -3.95 -4.19 7.72
CA PHE A 198 -3.25 -4.38 6.45
C PHE A 198 -3.13 -5.88 6.13
N ARG A 199 -4.28 -6.54 5.90
CA ARG A 199 -4.42 -8.00 5.81
C ARG A 199 -3.70 -8.63 4.62
N GLU A 200 -3.51 -7.86 3.55
CA GLU A 200 -2.87 -8.28 2.32
C GLU A 200 -1.33 -8.12 2.37
N SER A 201 -0.78 -7.77 3.53
CA SER A 201 0.65 -7.59 3.74
C SER A 201 1.40 -8.92 3.72
N GLY A 202 2.63 -8.90 3.21
CA GLY A 202 3.44 -10.10 3.06
C GLY A 202 4.85 -9.82 2.58
N LEU A 203 5.66 -10.88 2.48
CA LEU A 203 6.98 -10.80 1.85
C LEU A 203 6.82 -10.63 0.33
N GLN A 204 7.60 -9.74 -0.29
CA GLN A 204 7.60 -9.48 -1.73
C GLN A 204 8.40 -10.52 -2.55
N GLY A 205 8.74 -11.65 -1.94
CA GLY A 205 9.52 -12.72 -2.53
C GLY A 205 10.12 -13.60 -1.43
N LEU A 206 10.60 -14.78 -1.83
CA LEU A 206 11.13 -15.79 -0.92
C LEU A 206 12.65 -15.98 -1.03
N ARG A 207 13.36 -15.10 -1.75
CA ARG A 207 14.83 -15.21 -1.92
C ARG A 207 15.59 -15.30 -0.60
N CYS A 208 15.09 -14.66 0.46
CA CYS A 208 15.67 -14.74 1.81
C CYS A 208 15.58 -16.12 2.48
N LEU A 209 14.88 -17.09 1.86
CA LEU A 209 14.87 -18.50 2.30
C LEU A 209 16.02 -19.30 1.68
N GLU A 210 16.55 -18.85 0.55
CA GLU A 210 17.61 -19.52 -0.21
C GLU A 210 18.97 -18.84 0.01
N ASP A 211 18.97 -17.52 0.11
CA ASP A 211 20.15 -16.68 0.33
C ASP A 211 20.10 -16.02 1.72
N PRO A 212 20.93 -16.44 2.68
CA PRO A 212 21.03 -15.84 4.01
C PRO A 212 21.42 -14.35 4.00
N GLU A 213 22.08 -13.87 2.94
CA GLU A 213 22.48 -12.47 2.77
C GLU A 213 21.39 -11.61 2.10
N ALA A 214 20.31 -12.23 1.60
CA ALA A 214 19.19 -11.52 1.01
C ALA A 214 18.32 -10.88 2.08
N CYS A 215 18.17 -9.55 2.01
CA CYS A 215 17.33 -8.79 2.92
C CYS A 215 15.84 -8.94 2.51
N PRO A 216 14.98 -9.53 3.34
CA PRO A 216 13.55 -9.63 3.03
C PRO A 216 12.90 -8.25 2.91
N ILE A 217 11.96 -8.12 1.97
CA ILE A 217 11.12 -6.92 1.83
C ILE A 217 9.69 -7.28 2.21
N VAL A 218 9.14 -6.59 3.20
CA VAL A 218 7.74 -6.66 3.60
C VAL A 218 6.96 -5.56 2.86
N ALA A 219 5.96 -5.95 2.09
CA ALA A 219 4.97 -5.03 1.55
C ALA A 219 3.80 -4.90 2.54
N VAL A 220 3.60 -3.71 3.10
CA VAL A 220 2.46 -3.37 3.95
C VAL A 220 1.40 -2.70 3.09
N ARG A 221 0.22 -3.32 2.96
CA ARG A 221 -0.83 -2.89 2.04
C ARG A 221 -2.21 -3.30 2.52
N SER A 222 -3.24 -2.54 2.10
CA SER A 222 -4.65 -2.93 2.33
C SER A 222 -5.52 -2.73 1.10
N SER A 223 -5.55 -3.72 0.20
CA SER A 223 -6.38 -3.63 -1.00
C SER A 223 -7.88 -3.49 -0.69
N GLY A 224 -8.36 -4.08 0.41
CA GLY A 224 -9.76 -4.00 0.83
C GLY A 224 -10.25 -2.61 1.23
N LEU A 225 -9.38 -1.61 1.39
CA LEU A 225 -9.79 -0.21 1.63
C LEU A 225 -9.88 0.61 0.33
N GLY A 226 -9.48 0.03 -0.81
CA GLY A 226 -9.54 0.71 -2.10
C GLY A 226 -10.97 1.02 -2.57
N LEU A 227 -11.07 2.00 -3.46
CA LEU A 227 -12.26 2.29 -4.26
C LEU A 227 -11.85 2.35 -5.72
N GLU A 228 -12.67 1.78 -6.60
CA GLU A 228 -12.55 1.99 -8.04
C GLU A 228 -13.97 2.12 -8.61
N SER A 229 -14.21 3.15 -9.41
CA SER A 229 -15.46 3.33 -10.14
C SER A 229 -15.20 3.93 -11.52
N ILE A 230 -16.01 3.56 -12.50
CA ILE A 230 -15.96 4.13 -13.84
C ILE A 230 -16.82 5.41 -13.82
N ILE A 231 -16.22 6.53 -14.20
CA ILE A 231 -16.88 7.85 -14.21
C ILE A 231 -17.01 8.43 -15.61
N GLY A 232 -16.36 7.83 -16.61
CA GLY A 232 -16.31 8.38 -17.95
C GLY A 232 -15.67 7.46 -18.98
N TYR A 233 -15.56 7.97 -20.19
CA TYR A 233 -14.83 7.37 -21.30
C TYR A 233 -14.11 8.45 -22.11
N ILE A 234 -13.11 8.05 -22.88
CA ILE A 234 -12.50 8.93 -23.89
C ILE A 234 -13.33 8.89 -25.16
N GLU A 235 -13.78 10.04 -25.60
CA GLU A 235 -14.46 10.25 -26.87
C GLU A 235 -13.43 10.61 -27.94
N ASN A 236 -13.32 9.76 -28.96
CA ASN A 236 -12.54 10.01 -30.17
C ASN A 236 -13.50 10.33 -31.31
N ASP A 237 -13.90 11.60 -31.41
CA ASP A 237 -14.81 12.13 -32.44
C ASP A 237 -14.07 12.59 -33.71
N GLY A 238 -12.79 12.25 -33.84
CA GLY A 238 -11.94 12.69 -34.95
C GLY A 238 -11.35 14.08 -34.76
N LEU A 239 -11.55 14.71 -33.60
CA LEU A 239 -10.83 15.93 -33.22
C LEU A 239 -9.35 15.64 -32.91
N PRO A 240 -8.47 16.65 -33.00
CA PRO A 240 -7.04 16.50 -32.73
C PRO A 240 -6.72 16.03 -31.30
N GLU A 241 -7.61 16.32 -30.34
CA GLU A 241 -7.42 16.02 -28.93
C GLU A 241 -8.60 15.20 -28.39
N ALA A 242 -8.28 14.03 -27.85
CA ALA A 242 -9.27 13.12 -27.30
C ALA A 242 -9.90 13.71 -26.04
N THR A 243 -11.23 13.81 -26.00
CA THR A 243 -11.93 14.46 -24.89
C THR A 243 -12.40 13.42 -23.87
N ALA A 244 -12.11 13.65 -22.60
CA ALA A 244 -12.65 12.83 -21.51
C ALA A 244 -14.09 13.24 -21.19
N ARG A 245 -15.03 12.34 -21.46
CA ARG A 245 -16.46 12.55 -21.21
C ARG A 245 -16.89 11.81 -19.96
N SER A 246 -17.58 12.49 -19.06
CA SER A 246 -18.28 11.83 -17.98
C SER A 246 -19.68 11.41 -18.42
N PHE A 247 -20.15 10.26 -17.93
CA PHE A 247 -21.54 9.83 -18.07
C PHE A 247 -22.27 9.74 -16.72
N VAL A 248 -21.62 10.17 -15.63
CA VAL A 248 -22.19 10.17 -14.29
C VAL A 248 -22.62 11.58 -13.90
N ALA A 249 -23.60 11.69 -13.00
CA ALA A 249 -24.04 12.97 -12.48
C ALA A 249 -23.04 13.55 -11.46
N GLU A 250 -23.14 14.84 -11.18
CA GLU A 250 -22.28 15.53 -10.21
C GLU A 250 -22.42 14.92 -8.80
N GLU A 251 -23.65 14.59 -8.41
CA GLU A 251 -24.00 13.99 -7.11
C GLU A 251 -23.33 12.62 -6.92
N TYR A 252 -23.14 11.87 -8.02
CA TYR A 252 -22.42 10.61 -7.96
C TYR A 252 -20.92 10.84 -7.69
N MET A 253 -20.32 11.87 -8.29
CA MET A 253 -18.92 12.22 -8.01
C MET A 253 -18.76 12.71 -6.56
N GLN A 254 -19.71 13.50 -6.06
CA GLN A 254 -19.74 13.94 -4.66
C GLN A 254 -19.76 12.74 -3.71
N LEU A 255 -20.60 11.73 -4.00
CA LEU A 255 -20.63 10.49 -3.24
C LEU A 255 -19.27 9.76 -3.28
N LEU A 256 -18.65 9.61 -4.45
CA LEU A 256 -17.33 8.97 -4.56
C LEU A 256 -16.25 9.69 -3.76
N VAL A 257 -16.26 11.02 -3.77
CA VAL A 257 -15.35 11.84 -2.96
C VAL A 257 -15.62 11.63 -1.48
N GLN A 258 -16.88 11.69 -1.05
CA GLN A 258 -17.24 11.52 0.36
C GLN A 258 -16.75 10.17 0.90
N ILE A 259 -17.01 9.08 0.18
CA ILE A 259 -16.55 7.75 0.63
C ILE A 259 -15.01 7.69 0.58
N SER A 260 -14.34 8.39 -0.34
CA SER A 260 -12.88 8.47 -0.37
C SER A 260 -12.31 9.22 0.84
N ASN A 261 -12.97 10.29 1.28
CA ASN A 261 -12.58 11.03 2.48
C ASN A 261 -12.77 10.17 3.74
N GLU A 262 -13.86 9.41 3.84
CA GLU A 262 -14.04 8.41 4.92
C GLU A 262 -12.91 7.36 4.90
N ARG A 263 -12.53 6.89 3.71
CA ARG A 263 -11.41 5.94 3.55
C ARG A 263 -10.07 6.56 3.91
N PHE A 264 -9.83 7.84 3.64
CA PHE A 264 -8.65 8.56 4.13
C PHE A 264 -8.59 8.52 5.65
N ALA A 265 -9.70 8.83 6.34
CA ALA A 265 -9.75 8.81 7.80
C ALA A 265 -9.42 7.41 8.36
N ILE A 266 -10.04 6.36 7.82
CA ILE A 266 -9.76 4.96 8.21
C ILE A 266 -8.30 4.60 7.91
N ASN A 267 -7.77 5.03 6.77
CA ASN A 267 -6.39 4.76 6.37
C ASN A 267 -5.39 5.40 7.36
N THR A 268 -5.62 6.65 7.76
CA THR A 268 -4.83 7.35 8.78
C THR A 268 -4.89 6.62 10.12
N GLU A 269 -6.08 6.19 10.57
CA GLU A 269 -6.22 5.42 11.81
C GLU A 269 -5.41 4.11 11.76
N ARG A 270 -5.47 3.39 10.63
CA ARG A 270 -4.70 2.15 10.43
C ARG A 270 -3.19 2.43 10.42
N MET A 271 -2.75 3.51 9.78
CA MET A 271 -1.34 3.93 9.78
C MET A 271 -0.82 4.16 11.20
N GLU A 272 -1.55 4.91 12.02
CA GLU A 272 -1.15 5.16 13.42
C GLU A 272 -1.18 3.88 14.27
N ARG A 273 -2.20 3.03 14.09
CA ARG A 273 -2.27 1.74 14.78
C ARG A 273 -1.09 0.83 14.41
N PHE A 274 -0.72 0.81 13.14
CA PHE A 274 0.45 0.09 12.64
C PHE A 274 1.73 0.63 13.26
N ARG A 275 1.92 1.95 13.22
CA ARG A 275 3.08 2.65 13.80
C ARG A 275 3.26 2.30 15.27
N ALA A 276 2.23 2.52 16.08
CA ALA A 276 2.26 2.26 17.52
C ALA A 276 2.56 0.78 17.82
N LYS A 277 1.91 -0.15 17.09
CA LYS A 277 2.11 -1.58 17.30
C LYS A 277 3.51 -2.04 16.92
N LEU A 278 4.05 -1.54 15.80
CA LEU A 278 5.39 -1.88 15.34
C LEU A 278 6.44 -1.44 16.36
N LEU A 279 6.39 -0.19 16.81
CA LEU A 279 7.31 0.35 17.80
C LEU A 279 7.26 -0.44 19.11
N HIS A 280 6.05 -0.80 19.57
CA HIS A 280 5.87 -1.64 20.76
C HIS A 280 6.46 -3.05 20.59
N LEU A 281 6.22 -3.70 19.44
CA LEU A 281 6.73 -5.06 19.18
C LEU A 281 8.26 -5.11 19.10
N VAL A 282 8.87 -4.13 18.44
CA VAL A 282 10.33 -4.06 18.30
C VAL A 282 10.99 -3.73 19.64
N SER A 283 10.40 -2.83 20.43
CA SER A 283 10.90 -2.52 21.79
C SER A 283 10.90 -3.75 22.70
N ARG A 284 9.84 -4.56 22.64
CA ARG A 284 9.75 -5.83 23.41
C ARG A 284 10.74 -6.90 22.95
N GLN A 285 11.07 -6.95 21.65
CA GLN A 285 12.11 -7.85 21.16
C GLN A 285 13.51 -7.43 21.63
N GLY A 286 13.74 -6.13 21.89
CA GLY A 286 15.00 -5.60 22.44
C GLY A 286 15.20 -5.88 23.93
N LEU A 287 14.12 -5.97 24.70
CA LEU A 287 14.15 -6.29 26.13
C LEU A 287 14.39 -7.78 26.42
N GLY A 288 14.53 -8.63 25.39
CA GLY A 288 14.70 -10.07 25.54
C GLY A 288 13.44 -10.72 26.11
N ASN A 289 12.59 -11.28 25.25
CA ASN A 289 11.45 -12.03 25.73
C ASN A 289 11.90 -13.49 25.99
N PRO A 290 11.92 -13.99 27.25
CA PRO A 290 12.40 -15.35 27.56
C PRO A 290 11.54 -16.46 26.96
N THR A 291 10.37 -16.11 26.44
CA THR A 291 9.30 -17.04 26.07
C THR A 291 9.10 -17.18 24.55
N MET A 292 9.96 -16.58 23.73
CA MET A 292 9.89 -16.77 22.27
C MET A 292 10.58 -18.09 21.86
N GLN A 293 10.27 -19.18 22.56
CA GLN A 293 10.45 -20.51 22.02
C GLN A 293 9.27 -20.75 21.08
N TRP A 294 9.56 -20.92 19.79
CA TRP A 294 8.58 -21.44 18.85
C TRP A 294 8.11 -22.81 19.36
N GLU A 295 6.89 -22.88 19.87
CA GLU A 295 6.26 -24.15 20.21
C GLU A 295 5.90 -24.85 18.90
N ASP A 296 6.41 -26.08 18.69
CA ASP A 296 6.10 -26.88 17.52
C ASP A 296 4.56 -26.92 17.30
N PRO A 297 4.04 -26.77 16.07
CA PRO A 297 2.60 -26.76 15.82
C PRO A 297 1.84 -27.97 16.39
N ILE A 298 2.50 -29.13 16.49
CA ILE A 298 1.99 -30.35 17.11
C ILE A 298 1.98 -30.21 18.64
N ALA A 299 3.07 -29.70 19.24
CA ALA A 299 3.15 -29.43 20.68
C ALA A 299 2.07 -28.43 21.13
N ARG A 300 1.89 -27.34 20.38
CA ARG A 300 0.85 -26.33 20.63
C ARG A 300 -0.57 -26.91 20.53
N ARG A 301 -0.81 -27.81 19.57
CA ARG A 301 -2.10 -28.49 19.40
C ARG A 301 -2.34 -29.50 20.52
N ALA A 302 -1.31 -30.22 20.96
CA ALA A 302 -1.38 -31.15 22.09
C ALA A 302 -1.68 -30.41 23.40
N ARG A 303 -0.98 -29.32 23.68
CA ARG A 303 -1.22 -28.47 24.86
C ARG A 303 -2.63 -27.90 24.87
N LYS A 304 -3.10 -27.31 23.76
CA LYS A 304 -4.48 -26.79 23.68
C LYS A 304 -5.54 -27.88 23.89
N ARG A 305 -5.28 -29.10 23.42
CA ARG A 305 -6.18 -30.25 23.66
C ARG A 305 -6.17 -30.68 25.13
N ALA A 306 -5.01 -30.71 25.77
CA ALA A 306 -4.88 -31.02 27.19
C ALA A 306 -5.55 -29.95 28.07
N GLU A 307 -5.26 -28.66 27.84
CA GLU A 307 -5.89 -27.53 28.53
C GLU A 307 -7.42 -27.54 28.33
N GLY A 308 -7.89 -27.85 27.11
CA GLY A 308 -9.32 -27.98 26.82
C GLY A 308 -9.97 -29.16 27.54
N LEU A 309 -9.27 -30.28 27.65
CA LEU A 309 -9.76 -31.47 28.36
C LEU A 309 -9.83 -31.23 29.87
N GLU A 310 -8.81 -30.58 30.45
CA GLU A 310 -8.81 -30.20 31.87
C GLU A 310 -9.90 -29.19 32.19
N ARG A 311 -10.12 -28.19 31.32
CA ARG A 311 -11.23 -27.25 31.48
C ARG A 311 -12.59 -27.95 31.38
N SER A 312 -12.71 -28.96 30.53
CA SER A 312 -13.93 -29.77 30.42
C SER A 312 -14.16 -30.65 31.65
N LYS A 313 -13.10 -31.26 32.22
CA LYS A 313 -13.18 -32.03 33.46
C LYS A 313 -13.59 -31.13 34.63
N ALA A 314 -12.94 -29.99 34.80
CA ALA A 314 -13.28 -29.03 35.85
C ALA A 314 -14.73 -28.53 35.73
N ALA A 315 -15.22 -28.27 34.52
CA ALA A 315 -16.61 -27.89 34.29
C ALA A 315 -17.60 -29.02 34.64
N LYS A 316 -17.28 -30.28 34.29
CA LYS A 316 -18.10 -31.44 34.66
C LYS A 316 -18.09 -31.72 36.16
N GLU A 317 -16.96 -31.52 36.83
CA GLU A 317 -16.82 -31.71 38.26
C GLU A 317 -17.55 -30.62 39.04
N ALA A 318 -17.49 -29.36 38.59
CA ALA A 318 -18.30 -28.26 39.12
C ALA A 318 -19.80 -28.55 38.96
N GLN A 319 -20.23 -29.00 37.78
CA GLN A 319 -21.63 -29.37 37.53
C GLN A 319 -22.07 -30.58 38.37
N ARG A 320 -21.16 -31.54 38.62
CA ARG A 320 -21.43 -32.67 39.52
C ARG A 320 -21.58 -32.21 40.96
N LEU A 321 -20.72 -31.30 41.44
CA LEU A 321 -20.84 -30.74 42.79
C LEU A 321 -22.15 -29.97 42.96
N GLU A 322 -22.53 -29.17 41.97
CA GLU A 322 -23.78 -28.40 41.95
C GLU A 322 -25.01 -29.32 42.01
N ASN A 323 -24.99 -30.42 41.25
CA ASN A 323 -26.04 -31.44 41.30
C ASN A 323 -26.08 -32.15 42.67
N LEU A 324 -24.94 -32.45 43.29
CA LEU A 324 -24.87 -33.07 44.62
C LEU A 324 -25.40 -32.14 45.72
N THR A 325 -25.15 -30.83 45.64
CA THR A 325 -25.71 -29.84 46.58
C THR A 325 -27.22 -29.68 46.42
N SER A 326 -27.74 -29.79 45.18
CA SER A 326 -29.20 -29.71 44.94
C SER A 326 -29.98 -30.91 45.48
N VAL A 327 -29.38 -32.10 45.50
CA VAL A 327 -30.02 -33.31 46.05
C VAL A 327 -30.08 -33.27 47.58
N THR A 328 -29.10 -32.65 48.25
CA THR A 328 -29.09 -32.54 49.71
C THR A 328 -30.04 -31.47 50.27
N GLU A 329 -30.45 -30.49 49.46
CA GLU A 329 -31.45 -29.50 49.87
C GLU A 329 -32.89 -30.04 49.81
N ASP A 330 -33.20 -30.93 48.86
CA ASP A 330 -34.52 -31.56 48.75
C ASP A 330 -34.78 -32.62 49.85
N ASP A 331 -33.75 -33.33 50.31
CA ASP A 331 -33.88 -34.31 51.41
C ASP A 331 -34.10 -33.65 52.80
N MET A 332 -33.84 -32.34 52.95
CA MET A 332 -34.13 -31.61 54.19
C MET A 332 -35.56 -31.03 54.26
N ILE A 333 -36.35 -31.08 53.18
CA ILE A 333 -37.70 -30.50 53.14
C ILE A 333 -38.81 -31.50 53.53
N PHE A 334 -38.58 -32.81 53.48
CA PHE A 334 -39.59 -33.83 53.84
C PHE A 334 -39.46 -34.43 55.24
N GLY A 335 -38.67 -33.79 56.11
CA GLY A 335 -38.23 -34.40 57.38
C GLY A 335 -38.94 -33.99 58.67
N VAL A 336 -40.08 -33.27 58.71
CA VAL A 336 -40.81 -33.04 59.99
C VAL A 336 -42.31 -32.75 59.76
N ASN A 337 -43.18 -33.74 60.01
CA ASN A 337 -44.42 -33.62 60.82
C ASN A 337 -45.40 -34.78 60.54
N THR A 338 -45.36 -35.80 61.38
CA THR A 338 -46.57 -36.50 61.82
C THR A 338 -46.55 -36.55 63.34
N LEU A 339 -47.39 -35.72 63.93
CA LEU A 339 -47.80 -35.75 65.33
C LEU A 339 -48.53 -37.07 65.63
N ASP A 340 -48.19 -37.70 66.75
CA ASP A 340 -49.13 -38.56 67.48
C ASP A 340 -48.98 -38.30 68.99
N ILE A 341 -50.05 -37.68 69.53
CA ILE A 341 -50.58 -37.62 70.91
C ILE A 341 -49.72 -36.98 72.01
#